data_AF-A0AAD9YW39-F1
#
_entry.id   AF-A0AAD9YW39-F1
#
_cell.length_a   1.000
_cell.length_b   1.000
_cell.length_c   1.000
_cell.angle_alpha   90.00
_cell.angle_beta   90.00
_cell.angle_gamma   90.00
#
_symmetry.space_group_name_H-M   'P 1'
#
loop_
_entity.id
_entity.type
_entity.pdbx_description
1 polymer ?
#
loop_
_entity_poly.entity_id
_entity_poly.type
_entity_poly.pdbx_seq_one_letter_code
_entity_poly.pdbx_strand_id
1 'polypeptide(L)'
;MCHWIAANITADHVDAEMSGVPTSLSPFNMRMESGGSGIQELMPYLPPAPPPKTGYHRYVFVLLAPKAIDEPQGHLKKPKDRPHWGYGKVGAGVREWAEENHLVAIGKAATATLYFCRYL
;
A
#
# COMPACT_ATOMS: atom_id res chain seq x y z
N MET A 1 8.18 3.11 -8.29
CA MET A 1 6.79 3.20 -8.78
C MET A 1 5.85 2.99 -7.60
N CYS A 2 4.65 3.59 -7.62
CA CYS A 2 3.60 3.27 -6.65
C CYS A 2 2.80 2.02 -7.08
N HIS A 3 2.89 0.94 -6.31
CA HIS A 3 2.16 -0.31 -6.58
C HIS A 3 0.77 -0.34 -5.92
N TRP A 4 0.66 0.19 -4.69
CA TRP A 4 -0.56 0.10 -3.90
C TRP A 4 -0.53 1.12 -2.75
N ILE A 5 -1.70 1.69 -2.42
CA ILE A 5 -1.91 2.50 -1.21
C ILE A 5 -3.28 2.15 -0.63
N ALA A 6 -3.27 1.60 0.57
CA ALA A 6 -4.44 1.46 1.44
C ALA A 6 -4.31 2.44 2.62
N ALA A 7 -5.43 3.04 2.98
CA ALA A 7 -5.56 4.04 4.03
C ALA A 7 -6.72 3.69 4.96
N ASN A 8 -6.85 4.46 6.05
CA ASN A 8 -7.89 4.25 7.06
C ASN A 8 -7.86 2.83 7.66
N ILE A 9 -6.65 2.32 7.93
CA ILE A 9 -6.43 1.04 8.59
C ILE A 9 -6.43 1.30 10.11
N THR A 10 -7.38 0.70 10.82
CA THR A 10 -7.51 0.75 12.28
C THR A 10 -7.20 -0.64 12.87
N ALA A 11 -6.90 -0.70 14.16
CA ALA A 11 -6.63 -1.99 14.83
C ALA A 11 -7.82 -2.95 14.72
N ASP A 12 -9.04 -2.43 14.79
CA ASP A 12 -10.29 -3.19 14.67
C ASP A 12 -10.41 -3.91 13.31
N HIS A 13 -9.78 -3.39 12.25
CA HIS A 13 -9.72 -4.05 10.94
C HIS A 13 -8.76 -5.24 10.89
N VAL A 14 -7.77 -5.31 11.78
CA VAL A 14 -6.76 -6.38 11.81
C VAL A 14 -7.24 -7.57 12.66
N ASP A 15 -7.99 -7.29 13.73
CA ASP A 15 -8.51 -8.32 14.64
C ASP A 15 -9.67 -9.15 14.03
N ALA A 16 -10.39 -8.58 13.07
CA ALA A 16 -11.45 -9.26 12.34
C ALA A 16 -10.94 -10.44 11.49
N GLU A 17 -9.67 -10.45 11.08
CA GLU A 17 -9.07 -11.57 10.33
C GLU A 17 -8.38 -12.62 11.22
N MET A 18 -8.10 -12.32 12.49
CA MET A 18 -7.40 -13.25 13.39
C MET A 18 -8.36 -14.07 14.28
N SER A 19 -9.66 -13.75 14.29
CA SER A 19 -10.69 -14.49 15.04
C SER A 19 -11.61 -15.34 14.13
N GLY A 20 -11.07 -16.42 13.58
CA GLY A 20 -11.85 -17.67 13.42
C GLY A 20 -12.64 -17.93 12.12
N VAL A 21 -12.01 -17.97 10.95
CA VAL A 21 -12.58 -18.66 9.76
C VAL A 21 -11.54 -19.58 9.11
N PRO A 22 -11.84 -20.86 8.85
CA PRO A 22 -10.85 -21.83 8.37
C PRO A 22 -10.49 -21.60 6.91
N THR A 23 -9.21 -21.81 6.64
CA THR A 23 -8.52 -21.77 5.35
C THR A 23 -9.15 -22.75 4.34
N SER A 24 -10.13 -22.32 3.54
CA SER A 24 -10.53 -23.05 2.33
C SER A 24 -11.26 -22.13 1.34
N LEU A 25 -10.60 -21.88 0.20
CA LEU A 25 -11.12 -21.38 -1.08
C LEU A 25 -11.45 -19.88 -1.21
N SER A 26 -10.41 -19.03 -1.25
CA SER A 26 -10.13 -18.05 -2.33
C SER A 26 -9.33 -16.85 -1.77
N PRO A 27 -8.10 -16.56 -2.25
CA PRO A 27 -7.28 -15.46 -1.74
C PRO A 27 -7.68 -14.07 -2.28
N PHE A 28 -8.86 -13.92 -2.89
CA PHE A 28 -9.23 -12.71 -3.64
C PHE A 28 -10.69 -12.28 -3.43
N ASN A 29 -11.15 -12.19 -2.18
CA ASN A 29 -12.41 -11.52 -1.89
C ASN A 29 -12.32 -10.66 -0.63
N MET A 30 -11.42 -9.66 -0.66
CA MET A 30 -11.58 -8.47 0.17
C MET A 30 -12.79 -7.71 -0.38
N ARG A 31 -13.98 -7.98 0.19
CA ARG A 31 -15.20 -7.27 -0.16
C ARG A 31 -15.08 -5.84 0.40
N MET A 32 -14.57 -4.93 -0.45
CA MET A 32 -14.63 -3.48 -0.21
C MET A 32 -16.10 -3.05 -0.30
N GLU A 33 -16.81 -3.12 0.82
CA GLU A 33 -18.14 -2.51 0.94
C GLU A 33 -18.00 -0.99 1.09
N SER A 34 -18.46 -0.29 0.06
CA SER A 34 -18.68 1.14 0.03
C SER A 34 -19.81 1.49 1.01
N GLY A 35 -19.46 1.85 2.25
CA GLY A 35 -20.43 2.41 3.19
C GLY A 35 -20.03 2.35 4.67
N GLY A 36 -19.12 3.24 5.11
CA GLY A 36 -18.84 3.51 6.53
C GLY A 36 -17.81 2.58 7.19
N SER A 37 -16.72 3.16 7.73
CA SER A 37 -15.62 2.50 8.46
C SER A 37 -15.01 1.27 7.77
N GLY A 38 -14.32 1.47 6.64
CA GLY A 38 -13.56 0.44 5.95
C GLY A 38 -12.21 0.94 5.47
N ILE A 39 -11.30 0.02 5.18
CA ILE A 39 -10.01 0.31 4.53
C ILE A 39 -10.29 1.03 3.22
N GLN A 40 -9.68 2.19 3.02
CA GLN A 40 -9.81 3.00 1.81
C GLN A 40 -8.65 2.71 0.87
N GLU A 41 -8.94 2.16 -0.31
CA GLU A 41 -7.91 1.99 -1.35
C GLU A 41 -7.72 3.31 -2.13
N LEU A 42 -6.64 4.04 -1.83
CA LEU A 42 -6.29 5.27 -2.53
C LEU A 42 -5.68 4.99 -3.90
N MET A 43 -4.82 3.97 -3.98
CA MET A 43 -4.21 3.49 -5.22
C MET A 43 -4.38 1.97 -5.34
N PRO A 44 -5.15 1.48 -6.34
CA PRO A 44 -5.36 0.06 -6.53
C PRO A 44 -4.07 -0.73 -6.70
N TYR A 45 -4.02 -1.93 -6.11
CA TYR A 45 -2.88 -2.83 -6.23
C TYR A 45 -2.57 -3.14 -7.70
N LEU A 46 -1.32 -2.91 -8.10
CA LEU A 46 -0.78 -3.31 -9.39
C LEU A 46 0.30 -4.38 -9.16
N PRO A 47 0.12 -5.60 -9.70
CA PRO A 47 1.06 -6.69 -9.47
C PRO A 47 2.46 -6.39 -10.02
N PRO A 48 3.50 -7.02 -9.44
CA PRO A 48 4.86 -7.00 -9.98
C PRO A 48 4.91 -7.38 -11.47
N ALA A 49 5.50 -6.51 -12.27
CA ALA A 49 5.76 -6.74 -13.69
C ALA A 49 7.12 -6.14 -14.08
N PRO A 50 8.23 -6.61 -13.48
CA PRO A 50 9.55 -6.09 -13.80
C PRO A 50 9.85 -6.33 -15.29
N PRO A 51 10.41 -5.35 -16.02
CA PRO A 51 10.76 -5.55 -17.42
C PRO A 51 11.80 -6.69 -17.58
N PRO A 52 11.77 -7.45 -18.69
CA PRO A 52 12.74 -8.51 -18.93
C PRO A 52 14.17 -8.01 -18.83
N LYS A 53 15.07 -8.86 -18.30
CA LYS A 53 16.52 -8.59 -18.19
C LYS A 53 16.89 -7.38 -17.31
N THR A 54 16.00 -6.90 -16.43
CA THR A 54 16.30 -5.81 -15.48
C THR A 54 16.69 -6.31 -14.07
N GLY A 55 16.80 -7.63 -13.88
CA GLY A 55 17.12 -8.24 -12.60
C GLY A 55 15.94 -8.22 -11.60
N TYR A 56 16.24 -8.44 -10.32
CA TYR A 56 15.24 -8.43 -9.26
C TYR A 56 14.82 -7.02 -8.86
N HIS A 57 13.51 -6.81 -8.76
CA HIS A 57 12.94 -5.54 -8.29
C HIS A 57 12.55 -5.66 -6.83
N ARG A 58 12.77 -4.59 -6.06
CA ARG A 58 12.41 -4.53 -4.64
C ARG A 58 11.02 -3.94 -4.49
N TYR A 59 10.15 -4.69 -3.83
CA TYR A 59 8.81 -4.25 -3.44
C TYR A 59 8.81 -4.11 -1.92
N VAL A 60 8.65 -2.87 -1.44
CA VAL A 60 8.77 -2.54 -0.02
C VAL A 60 7.41 -2.10 0.48
N PHE A 61 6.94 -2.74 1.54
CA PHE A 61 5.77 -2.28 2.28
C PHE A 61 6.24 -1.30 3.35
N VAL A 62 5.59 -0.14 3.41
CA VAL A 62 5.86 0.91 4.39
C VAL A 62 4.58 1.19 5.14
N LEU A 63 4.64 1.10 6.47
CA LEU A 63 3.53 1.49 7.33
C LEU A 63 3.74 2.95 7.74
N LEU A 64 2.73 3.76 7.49
CA LEU A 64 2.72 5.19 7.75
C LEU A 64 1.65 5.52 8.79
N ALA A 65 1.95 6.46 9.67
CA ALA A 65 1.00 7.04 10.62
C ALA A 65 0.99 8.56 10.48
N PRO A 66 -0.06 9.25 10.93
CA PRO A 66 -0.06 10.71 11.02
C PRO A 66 1.10 11.20 11.87
N LYS A 67 1.64 12.36 11.48
CA LYS A 67 2.69 13.03 12.23
C LYS A 67 2.20 13.60 13.58
N ALA A 68 0.91 13.92 13.68
CA ALA A 68 0.28 14.40 14.91
C ALA A 68 -1.11 13.77 15.10
N ILE A 69 -1.55 13.66 16.35
CA ILE A 69 -2.80 12.97 16.74
C ILE A 69 -4.04 13.72 16.24
N ASP A 70 -3.93 15.03 16.10
CA ASP A 70 -4.97 15.98 15.69
C ASP A 70 -4.98 16.30 14.19
N GLU A 71 -4.08 15.72 13.40
CA GLU A 71 -4.08 15.90 11.93
C GLU A 71 -5.30 15.20 11.29
N PRO A 72 -6.07 15.89 10.43
CA PRO A 72 -7.25 15.33 9.81
C PRO A 72 -6.90 14.21 8.81
N GLN A 73 -7.24 12.97 9.15
CA GLN A 73 -6.91 11.79 8.35
C GLN A 73 -7.79 11.55 7.11
N GLY A 74 -8.80 12.38 6.88
CA GLY A 74 -9.81 12.18 5.84
C GLY A 74 -9.45 12.66 4.44
N HIS A 75 -8.31 13.34 4.25
CA HIS A 75 -7.99 14.05 3.01
C HIS A 75 -6.62 13.70 2.41
N LEU A 76 -6.24 12.42 2.48
CA LEU A 76 -5.03 11.94 1.83
C LEU A 76 -5.10 12.16 0.31
N LYS A 77 -4.10 12.85 -0.23
CA LYS A 77 -3.94 13.10 -1.66
C LYS A 77 -3.41 11.84 -2.34
N LYS A 78 -4.01 11.45 -3.45
CA LYS A 78 -3.46 10.41 -4.31
C LYS A 78 -2.19 10.91 -5.00
N PRO A 79 -1.17 10.05 -5.22
CA PRO A 79 -0.09 10.36 -6.14
C PRO A 79 -0.66 10.72 -7.51
N LYS A 80 -0.03 11.66 -8.23
CA LYS A 80 -0.54 12.11 -9.54
C LYS A 80 -0.44 11.02 -10.61
N ASP A 81 0.54 10.13 -10.47
CA ASP A 81 0.76 8.98 -11.35
C ASP A 81 1.59 7.90 -10.63
N ARG A 82 1.72 6.69 -11.20
CA ARG A 82 2.51 5.59 -10.62
C ARG A 82 4.02 5.73 -10.85
N PRO A 83 4.52 6.08 -12.05
CA PRO A 83 5.95 6.32 -12.27
C PRO A 83 6.39 7.53 -11.45
N HIS A 84 7.47 7.37 -10.68
CA HIS A 84 7.99 8.44 -9.80
C HIS A 84 6.92 9.10 -8.90
N TRP A 85 5.82 8.40 -8.61
CA TRP A 85 4.68 8.91 -7.85
C TRP A 85 4.06 10.19 -8.43
N GLY A 86 4.29 10.47 -9.73
CA GLY A 86 3.81 11.66 -10.42
C GLY A 86 4.62 12.94 -10.16
N TYR A 87 5.80 12.84 -9.52
CA TYR A 87 6.68 13.99 -9.27
C TYR A 87 7.58 14.37 -10.45
N GLY A 88 7.66 13.53 -11.48
CA GLY A 88 8.49 13.76 -12.66
C GLY A 88 10.01 13.74 -12.41
N LYS A 89 10.46 13.43 -11.18
CA LYS A 89 11.89 13.34 -10.81
C LYS A 89 12.28 11.92 -10.41
N VAL A 90 13.44 11.48 -10.87
CA VAL A 90 14.01 10.17 -10.49
C VAL A 90 14.31 10.15 -8.99
N GLY A 91 14.02 9.03 -8.34
CA GLY A 91 14.23 8.86 -6.89
C GLY A 91 13.07 9.35 -6.01
N ALA A 92 12.09 10.08 -6.54
CA ALA A 92 10.90 10.46 -5.79
C ALA A 92 10.00 9.26 -5.48
N GLY A 93 9.31 9.32 -4.34
CA GLY A 93 8.24 8.38 -4.05
C GLY A 93 7.59 8.58 -2.69
N VAL A 94 7.61 7.51 -1.90
CA VAL A 94 6.87 7.43 -0.64
C VAL A 94 7.27 8.52 0.37
N ARG A 95 8.52 9.00 0.34
CA ARG A 95 9.00 10.03 1.26
C ARG A 95 8.31 11.37 0.99
N GLU A 96 8.38 11.85 -0.26
CA GLU A 96 7.73 13.10 -0.66
C GLU A 96 6.21 13.02 -0.46
N TRP A 97 5.62 11.89 -0.84
CA TRP A 97 4.19 11.68 -0.69
C TRP A 97 3.75 11.68 0.78
N ALA A 98 4.53 11.06 1.68
CA ALA A 98 4.24 11.08 3.10
C ALA A 98 4.35 12.50 3.67
N GLU A 99 5.34 13.27 3.25
CA GLU A 99 5.52 14.66 3.69
C GLU A 99 4.35 15.55 3.26
N GLU A 100 3.89 15.44 2.01
CA GLU A 100 2.73 16.20 1.49
C GLU A 100 1.40 15.84 2.18
N ASN A 101 1.34 14.66 2.80
CA ASN A 101 0.18 14.14 3.51
C ASN A 101 0.36 14.12 5.03
N HIS A 102 1.41 14.77 5.55
CA HIS A 102 1.66 14.89 7.00
C HIS A 102 1.79 13.52 7.70
N LEU A 103 2.42 12.57 7.02
CA LEU A 103 2.64 11.21 7.50
C LEU A 103 4.11 10.97 7.86
N VAL A 104 4.33 10.04 8.79
CA VAL A 104 5.65 9.54 9.19
C VAL A 104 5.70 8.03 9.07
N ALA A 105 6.86 7.50 8.67
CA ALA A 105 7.06 6.06 8.60
C ALA A 105 7.29 5.48 10.00
N ILE A 106 6.44 4.53 10.37
CA ILE A 106 6.50 3.81 11.66
C ILE A 106 6.96 2.36 11.52
N GLY A 107 7.03 1.85 10.29
CA GLY A 107 7.54 0.51 10.00
C GLY A 107 7.86 0.30 8.53
N LYS A 108 8.74 -0.66 8.25
CA LYS A 108 9.03 -1.13 6.88
C LYS A 108 9.24 -2.64 6.88
N ALA A 109 8.67 -3.30 5.89
CA ALA A 109 8.92 -4.71 5.62
C ALA A 109 9.49 -4.83 4.20
N ALA A 110 10.72 -5.36 4.11
CA ALA A 110 11.38 -5.65 2.84
C ALA A 110 11.25 -7.13 2.43
N THR A 111 10.82 -7.99 3.37
CA THR A 111 10.60 -9.43 3.18
C THR A 111 9.13 -9.71 2.89
N ALA A 112 8.67 -9.29 1.73
CA ALA A 112 7.64 -10.07 1.05
C ALA A 112 8.37 -10.88 -0.02
N THR A 113 8.77 -12.11 0.31
CA THR A 113 9.21 -13.07 -0.70
C THR A 113 7.98 -13.49 -1.51
N LEU A 114 7.51 -12.60 -2.38
CA LEU A 114 6.55 -12.91 -3.41
C LEU A 114 7.34 -13.46 -4.60
N TYR A 115 7.48 -14.78 -4.66
CA TYR A 115 7.99 -15.47 -5.85
C TYR A 115 7.04 -15.23 -7.02
N PHE A 116 7.22 -14.15 -7.78
CA PHE A 116 6.64 -14.02 -9.11
C PHE A 116 7.72 -14.39 -10.13
N CYS A 117 8.01 -15.69 -10.20
CA CYS A 117 8.75 -16.26 -11.31
C CYS A 117 7.76 -16.54 -12.44
N ARG A 118 7.44 -15.53 -13.26
CA ARG A 118 6.85 -15.80 -14.57
C ARG A 118 8.02 -16.00 -15.54
N TYR A 119 8.59 -17.21 -15.54
CA TYR A 119 9.29 -17.69 -16.71
C TYR A 119 8.29 -17.65 -17.86
N LEU A 120 8.57 -16.82 -18.88
CA LEU A 120 8.43 -17.08 -20.32
C LEU A 120 9.00 -15.87 -21.07
#